data_AF-A0A1U8GHD8-F1
#
_entry.id   AF-A0A1U8GHD8-F1
#
_cell.length_a   1.000
_cell.length_b   1.000
_cell.length_c   1.000
_cell.angle_alpha   90.00
_cell.angle_beta   90.00
_cell.angle_gamma   90.00
#
_symmetry.space_group_name_H-M   'P 1'
#
loop_
_entity.id
_entity.type
_entity.pdbx_description
1 polymer ?
#
loop_
_entity_poly.entity_id
_entity_poly.type
_entity_poly.pdbx_seq_one_letter_code
_entity_poly.pdbx_strand_id
1 'polypeptide(L)'
;MSMDLLITTLAILAFFESQLAYAYDLHPLQDICVAVKDPNTSVFMNGKFCKDPNLAKVDDFFASGLNISGNAVPKFGIFAKLLDVNTIPGLNTLGISIARGDFEPK
;
A
#
# COMPACT_ATOMS: atom_id res chain seq x y z
N MET A 1 -47.48 10.16 3.26
CA MET A 1 -46.17 10.42 2.63
C MET A 1 -46.43 10.58 1.14
N SER A 2 -46.27 11.78 0.58
CA SER A 2 -46.56 12.00 -0.85
C SER A 2 -45.62 11.15 -1.71
N MET A 3 -46.12 10.61 -2.82
CA MET A 3 -45.31 9.85 -3.78
C MET A 3 -44.12 10.66 -4.28
N ASP A 4 -44.27 11.98 -4.38
CA ASP A 4 -43.19 12.91 -4.74
C ASP A 4 -42.08 12.97 -3.68
N LEU A 5 -42.46 12.87 -2.39
CA LEU A 5 -41.50 12.85 -1.29
C LEU A 5 -40.68 11.56 -1.29
N LEU A 6 -41.29 10.44 -1.69
CA LEU A 6 -40.60 9.16 -1.81
C LEU A 6 -39.64 9.14 -3.02
N ILE A 7 -40.05 9.70 -4.15
CA ILE A 7 -39.21 9.76 -5.36
C ILE A 7 -38.02 10.70 -5.12
N THR A 8 -38.25 11.85 -4.49
CA THR A 8 -37.17 12.81 -4.18
C THR A 8 -36.16 12.23 -3.19
N THR A 9 -36.59 11.51 -2.15
CA THR A 9 -35.64 10.86 -1.21
C THR A 9 -34.82 9.77 -1.89
N LEU A 10 -35.43 8.94 -2.75
CA LEU A 10 -34.71 7.90 -3.50
C LEU A 10 -33.68 8.49 -4.48
N ALA A 11 -34.04 9.57 -5.18
CA ALA A 11 -33.12 10.26 -6.09
C ALA A 11 -31.91 10.86 -5.36
N ILE A 12 -32.12 11.44 -4.18
CA ILE A 12 -31.04 11.98 -3.34
C ILE A 12 -30.12 10.85 -2.87
N LEU A 13 -30.67 9.73 -2.40
CA LEU A 13 -29.88 8.59 -1.92
C LEU A 13 -29.00 7.99 -3.02
N ALA A 14 -29.58 7.78 -4.21
CA ALA A 14 -28.86 7.28 -5.38
C ALA A 14 -27.71 8.21 -5.82
N PHE A 15 -27.88 9.53 -5.68
CA PHE A 15 -26.82 10.50 -5.97
C PHE A 15 -25.64 10.40 -4.99
N PHE A 16 -25.92 10.25 -3.69
CA PHE A 16 -24.88 10.09 -2.68
C PHE A 16 -24.15 8.74 -2.75
N GLU A 17 -24.85 7.66 -3.10
CA GLU A 17 -24.24 6.33 -3.28
C GLU A 17 -23.33 6.24 -4.53
N SER A 18 -23.48 7.17 -5.47
CA SER A 18 -22.66 7.23 -6.68
C SER A 18 -21.26 7.84 -6.48
N GLN A 19 -20.96 8.33 -5.27
CA GLN A 19 -19.61 8.79 -4.94
C GLN A 19 -18.69 7.58 -4.73
N LEU A 20 -18.07 7.11 -5.81
CA LEU A 20 -16.96 6.16 -5.75
C LEU A 20 -15.84 6.77 -4.89
N ALA A 21 -15.74 6.33 -3.64
CA ALA A 21 -14.62 6.65 -2.77
C ALA A 21 -13.39 5.90 -3.29
N TYR A 22 -12.53 6.61 -4.03
CA TYR A 22 -11.24 6.07 -4.46
C TYR A 22 -10.24 6.15 -3.31
N ALA A 23 -9.96 5.00 -2.70
CA ALA A 23 -8.87 4.85 -1.75
C ALA A 23 -7.68 4.19 -2.48
N TYR A 24 -6.69 5.00 -2.82
CA TYR A 24 -5.40 4.54 -3.36
C TYR A 24 -4.29 5.40 -2.76
N ASP A 25 -3.05 4.93 -2.88
CA ASP A 25 -1.89 5.65 -2.38
C ASP A 25 -1.76 7.02 -3.08
N LEU A 26 -1.47 8.06 -2.30
CA LEU A 26 -1.30 9.41 -2.84
C LEU A 26 -0.20 9.44 -3.89
N HIS A 27 -0.41 10.18 -4.97
CA HIS A 27 0.63 10.44 -5.95
C HIS A 27 1.85 11.11 -5.28
N PRO A 28 3.08 10.71 -5.62
CA PRO A 28 4.28 11.30 -5.04
C PRO A 28 4.39 12.78 -5.46
N LEU A 29 4.70 13.65 -4.49
CA LEU A 29 4.87 15.10 -4.72
C LEU A 29 6.31 15.47 -5.14
N GLN A 30 7.21 14.50 -5.13
CA GLN A 30 8.63 14.61 -5.46
C GLN A 30 9.11 13.27 -6.01
N ASP A 31 10.27 13.24 -6.66
CA ASP A 31 10.81 12.03 -7.31
C ASP A 31 10.95 10.84 -6.34
N ILE A 32 11.46 11.10 -5.13
CA ILE A 32 11.69 10.07 -4.11
C ILE A 32 11.37 10.57 -2.69
N CYS A 33 10.89 9.66 -1.84
CA CYS A 33 10.71 9.87 -0.40
C CYS A 33 11.08 8.59 0.35
N VAL A 34 12.37 8.28 0.46
CA VAL A 34 12.84 7.05 1.13
C VAL A 34 12.35 7.02 2.58
N ALA A 35 11.64 5.96 2.97
CA ALA A 35 11.13 5.82 4.34
C ALA A 35 12.27 5.74 5.37
N VAL A 36 12.14 6.48 6.48
CA VAL A 36 12.97 6.22 7.67
C VAL A 36 12.42 5.04 8.48
N LYS A 37 13.33 4.25 9.05
CA LYS A 37 12.99 3.03 9.80
C LYS A 37 12.28 3.36 11.12
N ASP A 38 12.84 4.29 11.88
CA ASP A 38 12.34 4.76 13.17
C ASP A 38 12.44 6.28 13.22
N PRO A 39 11.40 7.01 12.80
CA PRO A 39 11.36 8.44 13.02
C PRO A 39 11.21 8.66 14.53
N ASN A 40 12.24 9.19 15.21
CA ASN A 40 12.16 9.64 16.60
C ASN A 40 11.25 10.88 16.73
N THR A 41 10.01 10.78 16.24
CA THR A 41 9.08 11.89 16.07
C THR A 41 7.74 11.52 16.70
N SER A 42 7.16 12.45 17.44
CA SER A 42 5.84 12.32 18.06
C SER A 42 4.66 12.58 17.09
N VAL A 43 4.93 12.66 15.78
CA VAL A 43 3.92 13.01 14.77
C VAL A 43 3.52 11.77 13.98
N PHE A 44 2.22 11.59 13.79
CA PHE A 44 1.64 10.52 12.97
C PHE A 44 1.22 11.08 11.62
N MET A 45 1.51 10.34 10.55
CA MET A 45 1.26 10.72 9.16
C MET A 45 0.66 9.53 8.41
N ASN A 46 0.00 9.78 7.27
CA ASN A 46 -0.29 8.71 6.32
C ASN A 46 1.00 8.29 5.59
N GLY A 47 1.36 7.00 5.69
CA GLY A 47 2.61 6.47 5.13
C GLY A 47 3.78 6.57 6.12
N LYS A 48 4.97 6.87 5.60
CA LYS A 48 6.19 7.01 6.41
C LYS A 48 6.91 8.32 6.15
N PHE A 49 7.63 8.79 7.16
CA PHE A 49 8.51 9.95 7.05
C PHE A 49 9.60 9.73 6.01
N CYS A 50 9.92 10.78 5.27
CA CYS A 50 11.02 10.76 4.31
C CYS A 50 12.36 11.04 5.00
N LYS A 51 13.38 10.29 4.62
CA LYS A 51 14.79 10.62 4.80
C LYS A 51 15.15 11.84 3.94
N ASP A 52 16.20 12.58 4.31
CA ASP A 52 16.77 13.62 3.45
C ASP A 52 17.13 13.02 2.06
N PRO A 53 16.60 13.57 0.95
CA PRO A 53 16.87 13.07 -0.39
C PRO A 53 18.36 12.99 -0.74
N ASN A 54 19.19 13.88 -0.19
CA ASN A 54 20.65 13.86 -0.42
C ASN A 54 21.35 12.69 0.27
N LEU A 55 20.70 12.04 1.22
CA LEU A 55 21.21 10.86 1.91
C LEU A 55 20.71 9.56 1.28
N ALA A 56 19.83 9.62 0.27
CA ALA A 56 19.29 8.45 -0.42
C ALA A 56 20.42 7.64 -1.09
N LYS A 57 20.32 6.32 -1.01
CA LYS A 57 21.29 5.38 -1.59
C LYS A 57 20.58 4.38 -2.50
N VAL A 58 21.33 3.78 -3.42
CA VAL A 58 20.82 2.73 -4.31
C VAL A 58 20.22 1.56 -3.51
N ASP A 59 20.84 1.20 -2.39
CA ASP A 59 20.38 0.13 -1.52
C ASP A 59 19.00 0.43 -0.88
N ASP A 60 18.58 1.69 -0.80
CA ASP A 60 17.25 2.05 -0.30
C ASP A 60 16.13 1.58 -1.26
N PHE A 61 16.47 1.27 -2.52
CA PHE A 61 15.55 0.85 -3.59
C PHE A 61 15.75 -0.60 -4.04
N PHE A 62 16.60 -1.36 -3.36
CA PHE A 62 16.99 -2.70 -3.79
C PHE A 62 16.61 -3.75 -2.75
N ALA A 63 16.03 -4.86 -3.22
CA ALA A 63 15.93 -6.09 -2.45
C ALA A 63 16.09 -7.30 -3.36
N SER A 64 16.56 -8.39 -2.75
CA SER A 64 16.87 -9.64 -3.44
C SER A 64 16.21 -10.85 -2.77
N GLY A 65 16.43 -12.02 -3.35
CA GLY A 65 15.91 -13.28 -2.83
C GLY A 65 14.46 -13.55 -3.20
N LEU A 66 13.87 -12.82 -4.16
CA LEU A 66 12.64 -13.28 -4.83
C LEU A 66 12.91 -14.41 -5.81
N ASN A 67 14.17 -14.70 -6.13
CA ASN A 67 14.58 -15.86 -6.94
C ASN A 67 14.58 -17.18 -6.14
N ILE A 68 14.54 -17.11 -4.81
CA ILE A 68 14.59 -18.28 -3.93
C ILE A 68 13.16 -18.62 -3.50
N SER A 69 12.76 -19.88 -3.67
CA SER A 69 11.48 -20.39 -3.16
C SER A 69 11.53 -20.49 -1.63
N GLY A 70 10.45 -20.12 -0.96
CA GLY A 70 10.33 -20.36 0.48
C GLY A 70 9.69 -21.71 0.81
N ASN A 71 9.74 -22.05 2.09
CA ASN A 71 9.11 -23.25 2.64
C ASN A 71 7.66 -22.95 2.98
N ALA A 72 6.73 -23.71 2.41
CA ALA A 72 5.31 -23.56 2.68
C ALA A 72 4.99 -23.74 4.17
N VAL A 73 4.02 -22.98 4.67
CA VAL A 73 3.52 -23.17 6.03
C VAL A 73 2.75 -24.49 6.08
N PRO A 74 3.07 -25.40 7.02
CA PRO A 74 2.37 -26.67 7.16
C PRO A 74 0.85 -26.47 7.24
N LYS A 75 0.09 -27.34 6.59
CA LYS A 75 -1.39 -27.30 6.42
C LYS A 75 -1.92 -26.25 5.44
N PHE A 76 -1.19 -25.17 5.16
CA PHE A 76 -1.62 -24.16 4.18
C PHE A 76 -1.07 -24.44 2.78
N GLY A 77 0.10 -25.07 2.68
CA GLY A 77 0.74 -25.37 1.39
C GLY A 77 1.15 -24.12 0.62
N ILE A 78 1.29 -22.98 1.32
CA ILE A 78 1.62 -21.68 0.73
C ILE A 78 2.76 -21.04 1.52
N PHE A 79 3.68 -20.43 0.79
CA PHE A 79 4.65 -19.47 1.32
C PHE A 79 4.45 -18.13 0.60
N ALA A 80 4.56 -17.02 1.33
CA ALA A 80 4.51 -15.68 0.76
C ALA A 80 5.70 -14.85 1.22
N LYS A 81 6.42 -14.26 0.27
CA LYS A 81 7.46 -13.25 0.53
C LYS A 81 6.98 -11.91 0.00
N LEU A 82 6.78 -10.97 0.92
CA LEU A 82 6.38 -9.59 0.63
C LEU A 82 7.62 -8.68 0.65
N LEU A 83 7.76 -7.86 -0.38
CA LEU A 83 8.68 -6.72 -0.45
C LEU A 83 7.84 -5.44 -0.53
N ASP A 84 7.69 -4.82 0.62
CA ASP A 84 6.95 -3.57 0.82
C ASP A 84 7.89 -2.44 1.25
N VAL A 85 7.34 -1.30 1.67
CA VAL A 85 8.10 -0.15 2.19
C VAL A 85 8.96 -0.48 3.42
N ASN A 86 8.65 -1.55 4.16
CA ASN A 86 9.46 -1.97 5.31
C ASN A 86 10.72 -2.72 4.87
N THR A 87 10.68 -3.35 3.69
CA THR A 87 11.81 -4.11 3.12
C THR A 87 12.60 -3.29 2.10
N ILE A 88 11.90 -2.51 1.27
CA ILE A 88 12.46 -1.58 0.29
C ILE A 88 11.96 -0.17 0.66
N PRO A 89 12.69 0.57 1.51
CA PRO A 89 12.27 1.89 2.00
C PRO A 89 11.97 2.92 0.91
N GLY A 90 12.60 2.79 -0.26
CA GLY A 90 12.40 3.62 -1.44
C GLY A 90 11.02 3.49 -2.09
N LEU A 91 10.21 2.48 -1.74
CA LEU A 91 8.85 2.32 -2.28
C LEU A 91 7.82 3.27 -1.66
N ASN A 92 8.18 3.96 -0.57
CA ASN A 92 7.29 4.90 0.10
C ASN A 92 6.79 5.97 -0.90
N THR A 93 5.48 6.23 -0.90
CA THR A 93 4.76 7.14 -1.81
C THR A 93 4.65 6.72 -3.29
N LEU A 94 5.26 5.60 -3.71
CA LEU A 94 5.23 5.18 -5.11
C LEU A 94 4.01 4.34 -5.50
N GLY A 95 3.18 3.94 -4.53
CA GLY A 95 1.96 3.17 -4.78
C GLY A 95 2.21 1.73 -5.27
N ILE A 96 3.41 1.17 -5.03
CA ILE A 96 3.79 -0.17 -5.48
C ILE A 96 4.35 -1.01 -4.33
N SER A 97 4.07 -2.30 -4.37
CA SER A 97 4.69 -3.34 -3.54
C SER A 97 4.75 -4.64 -4.34
N ILE A 98 5.62 -5.58 -3.95
CA ILE A 98 5.87 -6.81 -4.70
C ILE A 98 5.70 -8.00 -3.77
N ALA A 99 5.01 -9.05 -4.21
CA ALA A 99 4.91 -10.31 -3.49
C ALA A 99 5.26 -11.50 -4.38
N ARG A 100 5.91 -12.52 -3.80
CA ARG A 100 6.07 -13.86 -4.38
C ARG A 100 5.27 -14.85 -3.54
N GLY A 101 4.40 -15.61 -4.19
CA GLY A 101 3.71 -16.76 -3.60
C GLY A 101 4.24 -18.07 -4.16
N ASP A 102 4.67 -18.98 -3.29
CA ASP A 102 5.05 -20.35 -3.64
C ASP A 102 3.95 -21.30 -3.13
N PHE A 103 3.52 -22.24 -3.97
CA PHE A 103 2.39 -23.14 -3.69
C PHE A 103 2.83 -24.59 -3.82
N GLU A 104 2.50 -25.41 -2.81
CA GLU A 104 2.65 -26.86 -2.90
C GLU A 104 1.55 -27.48 -3.79
N PRO A 105 1.83 -28.60 -4.45
CA PRO A 105 0.81 -29.39 -5.13
C PRO A 105 -0.30 -29.80 -4.17
N LYS A 106 -1.53 -29.85 -4.68
CA LYS A 106 -2.70 -30.39 -3.95
C LYS A 106 -2.83 -31.90 -4.15
#